data_AF-A0A4Q6AUI6-F1
#
_entry.id   AF-A0A4Q6AUI6-F1
#
_cell.length_a   1.000
_cell.length_b   1.000
_cell.length_c   1.000
_cell.angle_alpha   90.00
_cell.angle_beta   90.00
_cell.angle_gamma   90.00
#
_symmetry.space_group_name_H-M   'P 1'
#
loop_
_entity.id
_entity.type
_entity.pdbx_description
1 polymer ?
#
loop_
_entity_poly.entity_id
_entity_poly.type
_entity_poly.pdbx_seq_one_letter_code
_entity_poly.pdbx_strand_id
1 'polypeptide(L)'
;QAVPRIPFHTNSFQIQYSAPFYEQQDNILYSYYLEGFDKGWSDWTKKAEKDYTNLPAGTYTFHVKARNNLGNESVADKFSFVVLPPWYQTGFAYFIYGMLALGLAYHLYKRHRKQLLRQQLKHQKEQHHLQYLHQLEIEKSEKEIVKLKNDKLESEIEFKNSELASTAMHLVKKGELLTRIKDELQHLEKAQANEAELHNLKKIIRIISEEEKNNEDWEQFARHFNQVHDNFLILLKERYPGLTAHELKLCAYLRMNLSTKEIAQLVNISVRGVEISRYRLRKKLGIATEVNLYQFFLDLPSLKEKEQAAQGSYS
;
A
#
# COMPACT_ATOMS: atom_id res chain seq x y z
N GLN A 1 -49.56 30.87 -69.32
CA GLN A 1 -50.22 30.04 -68.29
C GLN A 1 -49.15 29.55 -67.32
N ALA A 2 -49.45 29.44 -66.03
CA ALA A 2 -48.50 28.90 -65.05
C ALA A 2 -48.28 27.40 -65.29
N VAL A 3 -47.03 26.95 -65.37
CA VAL A 3 -46.70 25.53 -65.58
C VAL A 3 -46.93 24.77 -64.26
N PRO A 4 -47.82 23.77 -64.21
CA PRO A 4 -48.08 23.01 -63.00
C PRO A 4 -46.85 22.22 -62.55
N ARG A 5 -46.60 22.22 -61.24
CA ARG A 5 -45.51 21.47 -60.58
C ARG A 5 -46.10 20.32 -59.78
N ILE A 6 -45.64 19.12 -60.08
CA ILE A 6 -46.27 17.89 -59.59
C ILE A 6 -45.26 17.13 -58.73
N PRO A 7 -45.61 16.72 -57.50
CA PRO A 7 -44.74 15.93 -56.65
C PRO A 7 -44.38 14.58 -57.28
N PHE A 8 -43.16 14.09 -57.00
CA PHE A 8 -42.66 12.81 -57.52
C PHE A 8 -43.56 11.60 -57.18
N HIS A 9 -44.28 11.63 -56.05
CA HIS A 9 -45.14 10.52 -55.63
C HIS A 9 -46.43 10.38 -56.45
N THR A 10 -46.79 11.39 -57.25
CA THR A 10 -47.93 11.37 -58.18
C THR A 10 -47.44 11.50 -59.62
N ASN A 11 -46.42 10.73 -60.01
CA ASN A 11 -45.77 10.80 -61.32
C ASN A 11 -46.43 9.91 -62.41
N SER A 12 -47.72 9.59 -62.23
CA SER A 12 -48.52 8.88 -63.22
C SER A 12 -49.64 9.79 -63.71
N PHE A 13 -49.76 9.94 -65.02
CA PHE A 13 -50.65 10.91 -65.67
C PHE A 13 -51.46 10.25 -66.78
N GLN A 14 -52.75 10.55 -66.82
CA GLN A 14 -53.63 10.29 -67.95
C GLN A 14 -53.96 11.63 -68.59
N ILE A 15 -53.60 11.80 -69.87
CA ILE A 15 -53.90 13.00 -70.64
C ILE A 15 -54.99 12.67 -71.65
N GLN A 16 -56.11 13.37 -71.57
CA GLN A 16 -57.22 13.26 -72.51
C GLN A 16 -57.22 14.48 -73.43
N TYR A 17 -57.49 14.28 -74.71
CA TYR A 17 -57.43 15.33 -75.74
C TYR A 17 -58.54 15.15 -76.77
N SER A 18 -59.01 16.25 -77.36
CA SER A 18 -60.11 16.23 -78.33
C SER A 18 -59.91 17.31 -79.39
N ALA A 19 -60.22 17.01 -80.64
CA ALA A 19 -60.27 18.01 -81.71
C ALA A 19 -61.71 18.48 -81.96
N PRO A 20 -61.95 19.79 -82.19
CA PRO A 20 -63.30 20.35 -82.35
C PRO A 20 -63.88 20.12 -83.76
N PHE A 21 -63.88 18.88 -84.24
CA PHE A 21 -64.49 18.49 -85.52
C PHE A 21 -65.82 17.75 -85.27
N TYR A 22 -66.94 18.43 -85.48
CA TYR A 22 -68.28 17.92 -85.17
C TYR A 22 -68.92 17.07 -86.28
N GLU A 23 -68.50 17.24 -87.55
CA GLU A 23 -69.21 16.62 -88.68
C GLU A 23 -68.79 15.17 -88.99
N GLN A 24 -67.61 14.71 -88.53
CA GLN A 24 -67.10 13.34 -88.80
C GLN A 24 -66.18 12.83 -87.67
N GLN A 25 -66.71 12.72 -86.46
CA GLN A 25 -65.93 12.35 -85.26
C GLN A 25 -65.33 10.94 -85.31
N ASP A 26 -65.95 10.00 -86.04
CA ASP A 26 -65.54 8.58 -86.11
C ASP A 26 -64.24 8.31 -86.88
N ASN A 27 -63.74 9.31 -87.62
CA ASN A 27 -62.57 9.16 -88.51
C ASN A 27 -61.40 10.10 -88.15
N ILE A 28 -61.44 10.74 -86.98
CA ILE A 28 -60.31 11.56 -86.51
C ILE A 28 -59.25 10.62 -85.95
N LEU A 29 -58.01 10.84 -86.37
CA LEU A 29 -56.85 10.16 -85.81
C LEU A 29 -55.95 11.17 -85.11
N TYR A 30 -55.40 10.77 -83.98
CA TYR A 30 -54.51 11.57 -83.16
C TYR A 30 -53.10 10.99 -83.20
N SER A 31 -52.11 11.87 -83.18
CA SER A 31 -50.71 11.54 -82.94
C SER A 31 -50.19 12.45 -81.84
N TYR A 32 -49.44 11.88 -80.91
CA TYR A 32 -48.93 12.59 -79.74
C TYR A 32 -47.45 12.31 -79.54
N TYR A 33 -46.76 13.21 -78.84
CA TYR A 33 -45.43 12.94 -78.28
C TYR A 33 -45.20 13.74 -77.00
N LEU A 34 -44.49 13.15 -76.04
CA LEU A 34 -44.05 13.81 -74.83
C LEU A 34 -42.58 14.21 -74.95
N GLU A 35 -42.34 15.50 -75.13
CA GLU A 35 -40.99 16.06 -75.14
C GLU A 35 -40.29 15.83 -73.80
N GLY A 36 -39.10 15.24 -73.84
CA GLY A 36 -38.35 14.83 -72.65
C GLY A 36 -38.57 13.37 -72.21
N PHE A 37 -39.45 12.62 -72.89
CA PHE A 37 -39.67 11.19 -72.62
C PHE A 37 -39.73 10.35 -73.91
N ASP A 38 -40.56 10.74 -74.88
CA ASP A 38 -40.73 10.05 -76.15
C ASP A 38 -39.64 10.46 -77.16
N LYS A 39 -39.25 9.54 -78.06
CA LYS A 39 -38.23 9.80 -79.11
C LYS A 39 -38.79 10.48 -80.36
N GLY A 40 -40.11 10.54 -80.51
CA GLY A 40 -40.80 11.08 -81.67
C GLY A 40 -42.31 10.90 -81.57
N TRP A 41 -43.03 11.29 -82.62
CA TRP A 41 -44.48 11.16 -82.74
C TRP A 41 -44.94 9.70 -82.69
N SER A 42 -46.05 9.45 -82.01
CA SER A 42 -46.73 8.16 -82.01
C SER A 42 -47.35 7.84 -83.37
N ASP A 43 -47.62 6.55 -83.60
CA ASP A 43 -48.54 6.14 -84.63
C ASP A 43 -49.92 6.77 -84.42
N TRP A 44 -50.64 6.93 -85.53
CA TRP A 44 -51.97 7.52 -85.54
C TRP A 44 -52.99 6.58 -84.91
N THR A 45 -53.69 7.06 -83.88
CA THR A 45 -54.67 6.29 -83.12
C THR A 45 -56.03 6.99 -83.05
N LYS A 46 -57.11 6.22 -82.93
CA LYS A 46 -58.46 6.77 -82.65
C LYS A 46 -58.67 7.09 -81.17
N LYS A 47 -57.81 6.59 -80.29
CA LYS A 47 -57.93 6.83 -78.85
C LYS A 47 -57.58 8.28 -78.53
N ALA A 48 -58.47 8.94 -77.80
CA ALA A 48 -58.37 10.34 -77.36
C ALA A 48 -57.71 10.46 -75.97
N GLU A 49 -56.87 9.49 -75.61
CA GLU A 49 -56.23 9.41 -74.30
C GLU A 49 -54.84 8.78 -74.37
N LYS A 50 -53.97 9.18 -73.44
CA LYS A 50 -52.65 8.58 -73.25
C LYS A 50 -52.26 8.55 -71.77
N ASP A 51 -51.83 7.37 -71.33
CA ASP A 51 -51.26 7.16 -70.01
C ASP A 51 -49.73 7.19 -70.05
N TYR A 52 -49.14 7.91 -69.10
CA TYR A 52 -47.72 7.90 -68.77
C TYR A 52 -47.54 7.48 -67.32
N THR A 53 -46.77 6.42 -67.08
CA THR A 53 -46.50 5.90 -65.73
C THR A 53 -45.06 6.12 -65.36
N ASN A 54 -44.81 6.46 -64.09
CA ASN A 54 -43.48 6.59 -63.51
C ASN A 54 -42.55 7.57 -64.26
N LEU A 55 -43.06 8.77 -64.58
CA LEU A 55 -42.23 9.79 -65.22
C LEU A 55 -41.08 10.21 -64.28
N PRO A 56 -39.83 10.23 -64.77
CA PRO A 56 -38.70 10.78 -64.02
C PRO A 56 -38.90 12.25 -63.63
N ALA A 57 -38.07 12.76 -62.72
CA ALA A 57 -38.07 14.18 -62.39
C ALA A 57 -37.53 14.99 -63.57
N GLY A 58 -38.28 16.00 -64.01
CA GLY A 58 -37.95 16.74 -65.22
C GLY A 58 -39.06 17.67 -65.68
N THR A 59 -38.78 18.41 -66.75
CA THR A 59 -39.74 19.28 -67.44
C THR A 59 -40.23 18.57 -68.68
N TYR A 60 -41.55 18.50 -68.86
CA TYR A 60 -42.18 17.81 -69.97
C TYR A 60 -43.12 18.74 -70.72
N THR A 61 -43.19 18.56 -72.04
CA THR A 61 -44.20 19.22 -72.89
C THR A 61 -44.90 18.17 -73.72
N PHE A 62 -46.20 18.00 -73.51
CA PHE A 62 -47.04 17.11 -74.29
C PHE A 62 -47.51 17.82 -75.54
N HIS A 63 -47.28 17.20 -76.70
CA HIS A 63 -47.70 17.71 -78.00
C HIS A 63 -48.74 16.75 -78.59
N VAL A 64 -49.81 17.30 -79.15
CA VAL A 64 -50.87 16.52 -79.79
C VAL A 64 -51.32 17.19 -81.08
N LYS A 65 -51.47 16.39 -82.14
CA LYS A 65 -52.06 16.82 -83.40
C LYS A 65 -53.12 15.82 -83.86
N ALA A 66 -54.11 16.32 -84.57
CA ALA A 66 -55.18 15.51 -85.14
C ALA A 66 -55.09 15.51 -86.67
N ARG A 67 -55.54 14.45 -87.33
CA ARG A 67 -55.75 14.41 -88.77
C ARG A 67 -57.15 13.91 -89.09
N ASN A 68 -57.75 14.46 -90.15
CA ASN A 68 -59.05 14.03 -90.66
C ASN A 68 -58.90 12.91 -91.71
N ASN A 69 -60.02 12.42 -92.25
CA ASN A 69 -60.07 11.39 -93.30
C ASN A 69 -59.46 11.82 -94.65
N LEU A 70 -59.34 13.13 -94.90
CA LEU A 70 -58.70 13.70 -96.10
C LEU A 70 -57.17 13.83 -95.94
N GLY A 71 -56.62 13.44 -94.78
CA GLY A 71 -55.19 13.51 -94.50
C GLY A 71 -54.70 14.90 -94.07
N ASN A 72 -55.60 15.86 -93.84
CA ASN A 72 -55.21 17.19 -93.35
C ASN A 72 -54.88 17.12 -91.86
N GLU A 73 -53.65 17.53 -91.51
CA GLU A 73 -53.17 17.58 -90.13
C GLU A 73 -53.44 18.95 -89.49
N SER A 74 -53.80 18.95 -88.21
CA SER A 74 -53.91 20.17 -87.40
C SER A 74 -52.53 20.68 -87.01
N VAL A 75 -52.45 21.96 -86.65
CA VAL A 75 -51.32 22.47 -85.86
C VAL A 75 -51.27 21.70 -84.54
N ALA A 76 -50.07 21.38 -84.07
CA ALA A 76 -49.88 20.68 -82.79
C ALA A 76 -50.17 21.62 -81.62
N ASP A 77 -51.04 21.21 -80.71
CA ASP A 77 -51.28 21.89 -79.44
C ASP A 77 -50.31 21.38 -78.36
N LYS A 78 -50.04 22.20 -77.34
CA LYS A 78 -48.95 21.97 -76.36
C LYS A 78 -49.40 22.19 -74.92
N PHE A 79 -49.05 21.25 -74.05
CA PHE A 79 -49.26 21.35 -72.60
C PHE A 79 -47.97 21.02 -71.83
N SER A 80 -47.44 21.97 -71.05
CA SER A 80 -46.20 21.78 -70.29
C SER A 80 -46.47 21.54 -68.80
N PHE A 81 -45.70 20.66 -68.17
CA PHE A 81 -45.72 20.38 -66.73
C PHE A 81 -44.32 19.99 -66.20
N VAL A 82 -44.11 20.07 -64.89
CA VAL A 82 -42.82 19.72 -64.25
C VAL A 82 -43.05 18.69 -63.15
N VAL A 83 -42.31 17.58 -63.22
CA VAL A 83 -42.26 16.56 -62.15
C VAL A 83 -41.08 16.90 -61.22
N LEU A 84 -41.37 17.20 -59.95
CA LEU A 84 -40.36 17.55 -58.95
C LEU A 84 -39.52 16.32 -58.55
N PRO A 85 -38.24 16.49 -58.17
CA PRO A 85 -37.41 15.39 -57.67
C PRO A 85 -37.92 14.84 -56.32
N PRO A 86 -37.56 13.58 -55.98
CA PRO A 86 -37.89 13.01 -54.68
C PRO A 86 -37.28 13.80 -53.52
N TRP A 87 -38.00 13.91 -52.40
CA TRP A 87 -37.55 14.70 -51.24
C TRP A 87 -36.21 14.23 -50.65
N TYR A 88 -35.91 12.92 -50.71
CA TYR A 88 -34.67 12.33 -50.20
C TYR A 88 -33.43 12.62 -51.07
N GLN A 89 -33.60 13.22 -52.26
CA GLN A 89 -32.52 13.66 -53.15
C GLN A 89 -32.32 15.18 -53.14
N THR A 90 -32.99 15.89 -52.23
CA THR A 90 -32.83 17.34 -52.09
C THR A 90 -31.56 17.69 -51.32
N GLY A 91 -30.96 18.86 -51.55
CA GLY A 91 -29.79 19.33 -50.79
C GLY A 91 -30.03 19.36 -49.27
N PHE A 92 -31.27 19.64 -48.85
CA PHE A 92 -31.67 19.57 -47.44
C PHE A 92 -31.60 18.15 -46.85
N ALA A 93 -31.95 17.12 -47.62
CA ALA A 93 -31.83 15.73 -47.17
C ALA A 93 -30.36 15.33 -46.95
N TYR A 94 -29.45 15.74 -47.84
CA TYR A 94 -28.01 15.52 -47.66
C TYR A 94 -27.46 16.22 -46.41
N PHE A 95 -27.95 17.43 -46.09
CA PHE A 95 -27.61 18.11 -44.84
C PHE A 95 -28.05 17.32 -43.61
N ILE A 96 -29.28 16.78 -43.60
CA ILE A 96 -29.77 15.92 -42.52
C ILE A 96 -28.93 14.64 -42.39
N TYR A 97 -28.59 13.98 -43.50
CA TYR A 97 -27.72 12.80 -43.46
C TYR A 97 -26.34 13.11 -42.89
N GLY A 98 -25.76 14.26 -43.26
CA GLY A 98 -24.50 14.75 -42.69
C GLY A 98 -24.60 14.96 -41.17
N MET A 99 -25.67 15.62 -40.72
CA MET A 99 -25.94 15.83 -39.28
C MET A 99 -26.10 14.50 -38.52
N LEU A 100 -26.85 13.55 -39.07
CA LEU A 100 -27.01 12.23 -38.46
C LEU A 100 -25.70 11.45 -38.41
N ALA A 101 -24.90 11.49 -39.49
CA ALA A 101 -23.59 10.85 -39.53
C ALA A 101 -22.63 11.45 -38.49
N LEU A 102 -22.60 12.78 -38.35
CA LEU A 102 -21.80 13.47 -37.33
C LEU A 102 -22.28 13.13 -35.91
N GLY A 103 -23.59 13.09 -35.68
CA GLY A 103 -24.17 12.68 -34.39
C GLY A 103 -23.79 11.25 -34.03
N LEU A 104 -23.85 10.32 -34.99
CA LEU A 104 -23.45 8.94 -34.80
C LEU A 104 -21.94 8.84 -34.51
N ALA A 105 -21.11 9.54 -35.28
CA ALA A 105 -19.66 9.58 -35.08
C ALA A 105 -19.30 10.15 -33.69
N TYR A 106 -19.96 11.23 -33.27
CA TYR A 106 -19.79 11.81 -31.95
C TYR A 106 -20.21 10.85 -30.83
N HIS A 107 -21.34 10.16 -31.00
CA HIS A 107 -21.82 9.17 -30.04
C HIS A 107 -20.82 8.00 -29.90
N LEU A 108 -20.33 7.46 -31.01
CA LEU A 108 -19.32 6.40 -31.03
C LEU A 108 -18.00 6.87 -30.38
N TYR A 109 -17.53 8.07 -30.72
CA TYR A 109 -16.36 8.69 -30.10
C TYR A 109 -16.51 8.82 -28.58
N LYS A 110 -17.66 9.33 -28.10
CA LYS A 110 -17.94 9.49 -26.67
C LYS A 110 -18.00 8.15 -25.95
N ARG A 111 -18.60 7.13 -26.58
CA ARG A 111 -18.64 5.76 -26.05
C ARG A 111 -17.25 5.17 -25.92
N HIS A 112 -16.43 5.25 -26.97
CA HIS A 112 -15.04 4.78 -26.95
C HIS A 112 -14.22 5.49 -25.86
N ARG A 113 -14.28 6.83 -25.81
CA ARG A 113 -13.55 7.62 -24.81
C ARG A 113 -13.93 7.23 -23.38
N LYS A 114 -15.21 7.01 -23.10
CA LYS A 114 -15.69 6.57 -21.77
C LYS A 114 -15.18 5.18 -21.39
N GLN A 115 -15.06 4.28 -22.36
CA GLN A 115 -14.52 2.93 -22.13
C GLN A 115 -13.03 2.98 -21.80
N LEU A 116 -12.23 3.76 -22.54
CA LEU A 116 -10.80 3.94 -22.25
C LEU A 116 -10.58 4.54 -20.86
N LEU A 117 -11.35 5.57 -20.47
CA LEU A 117 -11.22 6.18 -19.15
C LEU A 117 -11.53 5.20 -18.00
N ARG A 118 -12.51 4.31 -18.19
CA ARG A 118 -12.82 3.26 -17.21
C ARG A 118 -11.68 2.25 -17.05
N GLN A 119 -11.01 1.89 -18.14
CA GLN A 119 -9.84 0.99 -18.11
C GLN A 119 -8.67 1.64 -17.38
N GLN A 120 -8.36 2.90 -17.68
CA GLN A 120 -7.32 3.66 -16.99
C GLN A 120 -7.60 3.77 -15.48
N LEU A 121 -8.83 4.10 -15.10
CA LEU A 121 -9.21 4.18 -13.69
C LEU A 121 -9.10 2.82 -12.99
N LYS A 122 -9.45 1.72 -13.66
CA LYS A 122 -9.30 0.37 -13.10
C LYS A 122 -7.82 0.04 -12.88
N HIS A 123 -6.98 0.32 -13.87
CA HIS A 123 -5.54 0.09 -13.76
C HIS A 123 -4.90 0.94 -12.66
N GLN A 124 -5.28 2.20 -12.54
CA GLN A 124 -4.79 3.08 -11.48
C GLN A 124 -5.19 2.58 -10.08
N LYS A 125 -6.44 2.11 -9.92
CA LYS A 125 -6.91 1.51 -8.66
C LYS A 125 -6.14 0.23 -8.32
N GLU A 126 -5.86 -0.60 -9.32
CA GLU A 126 -5.09 -1.83 -9.15
C GLU A 126 -3.64 -1.53 -8.75
N GLN A 127 -3.01 -0.54 -9.38
CA GLN A 127 -1.67 -0.07 -9.01
C GLN A 127 -1.63 0.48 -7.59
N HIS A 128 -2.58 1.34 -7.21
CA HIS A 128 -2.67 1.85 -5.84
C HIS A 128 -2.92 0.73 -4.82
N HIS A 129 -3.76 -0.24 -5.16
CA HIS A 129 -4.00 -1.39 -4.30
C HIS A 129 -2.74 -2.24 -4.12
N LEU A 130 -1.99 -2.49 -5.20
CA LEU A 130 -0.73 -3.23 -5.14
C LEU A 130 0.33 -2.49 -4.33
N GLN A 131 0.43 -1.17 -4.49
CA GLN A 131 1.32 -0.33 -3.66
C GLN A 131 0.95 -0.39 -2.18
N TYR A 132 -0.34 -0.32 -1.87
CA TYR A 132 -0.84 -0.44 -0.51
C TYR A 132 -0.49 -1.81 0.11
N LEU A 133 -0.70 -2.90 -0.63
CA LEU A 133 -0.31 -4.24 -0.18
C LEU A 133 1.20 -4.37 0.03
N HIS A 134 2.01 -3.81 -0.88
CA HIS A 134 3.46 -3.82 -0.74
C HIS A 134 3.92 -3.04 0.50
N GLN A 135 3.31 -1.89 0.78
CA GLN A 135 3.60 -1.11 1.98
C GLN A 135 3.25 -1.87 3.27
N LEU A 136 2.11 -2.58 3.29
CA LEU A 136 1.74 -3.45 4.41
C LEU A 136 2.76 -4.59 4.62
N GLU A 137 3.26 -5.18 3.53
CA GLU A 137 4.26 -6.24 3.62
C GLU A 137 5.60 -5.70 4.17
N ILE A 138 6.03 -4.52 3.70
CA ILE A 138 7.22 -3.84 4.24
C ILE A 138 7.04 -3.58 5.74
N GLU A 139 5.93 -2.98 6.15
CA GLU A 139 5.67 -2.66 7.57
C GLU A 139 5.67 -3.93 8.44
N LYS A 140 5.09 -5.02 7.94
CA LYS A 140 5.09 -6.32 8.64
C LYS A 140 6.52 -6.87 8.76
N SER A 141 7.30 -6.82 7.69
CA SER A 141 8.69 -7.27 7.67
C SER A 141 9.57 -6.43 8.61
N GLU A 142 9.37 -5.12 8.67
CA GLU A 142 10.09 -4.22 9.58
C GLU A 142 9.77 -4.55 11.04
N LYS A 143 8.48 -4.78 11.37
CA LYS A 143 8.07 -5.22 12.70
C LYS A 143 8.71 -6.55 13.09
N GLU A 144 8.78 -7.50 12.16
CA GLU A 144 9.43 -8.79 12.39
C GLU A 144 10.94 -8.64 12.61
N ILE A 145 11.62 -7.80 11.81
CA ILE A 145 13.04 -7.49 12.00
C ILE A 145 13.29 -6.84 13.36
N VAL A 146 12.47 -5.88 13.78
CA VAL A 146 12.59 -5.22 15.08
C VAL A 146 12.40 -6.23 16.21
N LYS A 147 11.40 -7.12 16.10
CA LYS A 147 11.18 -8.19 17.07
C LYS A 147 12.40 -9.11 17.18
N LEU A 148 12.90 -9.62 16.06
CA LEU A 148 14.07 -10.49 16.02
C LEU A 148 15.32 -9.81 16.58
N LYS A 149 15.49 -8.51 16.34
CA LYS A 149 16.59 -7.74 16.94
C LYS A 149 16.46 -7.64 18.46
N ASN A 150 15.25 -7.39 18.97
CA ASN A 150 15.00 -7.34 20.41
C ASN A 150 15.25 -8.70 21.07
N ASP A 151 14.68 -9.77 20.52
CA ASP A 151 14.86 -11.14 21.02
C ASP A 151 16.36 -11.53 21.04
N LYS A 152 17.12 -11.13 20.01
CA LYS A 152 18.56 -11.34 19.93
C LYS A 152 19.32 -10.53 20.99
N LEU A 153 18.99 -9.25 21.17
CA LEU A 153 19.61 -8.40 22.17
C LEU A 153 19.36 -8.93 23.59
N GLU A 154 18.14 -9.37 23.86
CA GLU A 154 17.76 -9.98 25.14
C GLU A 154 18.58 -11.26 25.39
N SER A 155 18.67 -12.13 24.39
CA SER A 155 19.50 -13.35 24.47
C SER A 155 20.99 -13.04 24.69
N GLU A 156 21.51 -11.97 24.06
CA GLU A 156 22.91 -11.56 24.23
C GLU A 156 23.16 -10.98 25.64
N ILE A 157 22.20 -10.24 26.20
CA ILE A 157 22.25 -9.74 27.58
C ILE A 157 22.22 -10.91 28.57
N GLU A 158 21.30 -11.86 28.39
CA GLU A 158 21.21 -13.05 29.24
C GLU A 158 22.50 -13.87 29.19
N PHE A 159 23.05 -14.10 27.99
CA PHE A 159 24.31 -14.80 27.82
C PHE A 159 25.45 -14.11 28.57
N LYS A 160 25.62 -12.78 28.39
CA LYS A 160 26.64 -12.00 29.10
C LYS A 160 26.44 -12.04 30.62
N ASN A 161 25.20 -11.93 31.10
CA ASN A 161 24.89 -12.05 32.53
C ASN A 161 25.29 -13.43 33.09
N SER A 162 25.03 -14.51 32.34
CA SER A 162 25.43 -15.86 32.74
C SER A 162 26.95 -16.05 32.76
N GLU A 163 27.68 -15.53 31.76
CA GLU A 163 29.14 -15.55 31.76
C GLU A 163 29.73 -14.79 32.95
N LEU A 164 29.16 -13.62 33.29
CA LEU A 164 29.58 -12.84 34.44
C LEU A 164 29.31 -13.56 35.77
N ALA A 165 28.13 -14.17 35.91
CA ALA A 165 27.81 -14.94 37.10
C ALA A 165 28.75 -16.13 37.28
N SER A 166 29.06 -16.84 36.19
CA SER A 166 29.99 -17.97 36.18
C SER A 166 31.40 -17.55 36.57
N THR A 167 31.94 -16.50 35.94
CA THR A 167 33.28 -15.98 36.24
C THR A 167 33.38 -15.48 37.69
N ALA A 168 32.36 -14.76 38.17
CA ALA A 168 32.28 -14.34 39.57
C ALA A 168 32.26 -15.54 40.53
N MET A 169 31.50 -16.60 40.21
CA MET A 169 31.43 -17.82 41.01
C MET A 169 32.79 -18.53 41.06
N HIS A 170 33.51 -18.58 39.94
CA HIS A 170 34.86 -19.15 39.89
C HIS A 170 35.86 -18.39 40.76
N LEU A 171 35.83 -17.05 40.73
CA LEU A 171 36.68 -16.21 41.57
C LEU A 171 36.38 -16.40 43.07
N VAL A 172 35.09 -16.41 43.44
CA VAL A 172 34.66 -16.68 44.82
C VAL A 172 35.16 -18.04 45.30
N LYS A 173 34.95 -19.10 44.51
CA LYS A 173 35.37 -20.47 44.86
C LYS A 173 36.89 -20.60 44.96
N LYS A 174 37.65 -19.86 44.14
CA LYS A 174 39.11 -19.76 44.25
C LYS A 174 39.51 -19.13 45.59
N GLY A 175 38.87 -18.03 45.98
CA GLY A 175 39.08 -17.40 47.29
C GLY A 175 38.83 -18.37 48.45
N GLU A 176 37.70 -19.08 48.45
CA GLU A 176 37.37 -20.07 49.50
C GLU A 176 38.36 -21.22 49.61
N LEU A 177 38.92 -21.67 48.48
CA LEU A 177 39.92 -22.72 48.46
C LEU A 177 41.22 -22.23 49.09
N LEU A 178 41.63 -21.00 48.79
CA LEU A 178 42.81 -20.38 49.41
C LEU A 178 42.63 -20.21 50.93
N THR A 179 41.46 -19.74 51.38
CA THR A 179 41.16 -19.61 52.81
C THR A 179 41.20 -20.97 53.51
N ARG A 180 40.61 -22.02 52.92
CA ARG A 180 40.66 -23.37 53.50
C ARG A 180 42.07 -23.93 53.60
N ILE A 181 42.88 -23.78 52.54
CA ILE A 181 44.28 -24.23 52.58
C ILE A 181 45.02 -23.49 53.70
N LYS A 182 44.79 -22.18 53.85
CA LYS A 182 45.39 -21.38 54.91
C LYS A 182 44.98 -21.85 56.30
N ASP A 183 43.69 -22.11 56.54
CA ASP A 183 43.19 -22.58 57.84
C ASP A 183 43.80 -23.95 58.21
N GLU A 184 43.87 -24.88 57.25
CA GLU A 184 44.49 -26.20 57.45
C GLU A 184 45.98 -26.07 57.80
N LEU A 185 46.70 -25.18 57.10
CA LEU A 185 48.11 -24.90 57.38
C LEU A 185 48.30 -24.24 58.76
N GLN A 186 47.41 -23.35 59.18
CA GLN A 186 47.45 -22.75 60.52
C GLN A 186 47.18 -23.77 61.63
N HIS A 187 46.34 -24.77 61.36
CA HIS A 187 46.12 -25.89 62.28
C HIS A 187 47.39 -26.74 62.44
N LEU A 188 48.11 -26.99 61.35
CA LEU A 188 49.41 -27.68 61.38
C LEU A 188 50.49 -26.87 62.11
N GLU A 189 50.44 -25.53 62.05
CA GLU A 189 51.38 -24.65 62.77
C GLU A 189 51.26 -24.79 64.29
N LYS A 190 50.06 -25.06 64.78
CA LYS A 190 49.76 -25.20 66.21
C LYS A 190 50.03 -26.61 66.76
N ALA A 191 50.16 -27.60 65.89
CA ALA A 191 50.45 -28.99 66.25
C ALA A 191 51.96 -29.25 66.19
N GLN A 192 52.68 -29.04 67.30
CA GLN A 192 54.10 -29.37 67.55
C GLN A 192 54.95 -29.77 66.31
N ALA A 193 55.38 -28.78 65.52
CA ALA A 193 56.29 -28.97 64.38
C ALA A 193 57.72 -28.50 64.71
N ASN A 194 58.73 -29.07 64.04
CA ASN A 194 60.13 -28.64 64.17
C ASN A 194 60.33 -27.19 63.67
N GLU A 195 61.31 -26.45 64.20
CA GLU A 195 61.55 -25.03 63.85
C GLU A 195 61.68 -24.77 62.33
N ALA A 196 62.32 -25.68 61.60
CA ALA A 196 62.50 -25.57 60.14
C ALA A 196 61.18 -25.79 59.35
N GLU A 197 60.33 -26.71 59.83
CA GLU A 197 59.01 -26.99 59.23
C GLU A 197 58.05 -25.83 59.51
N LEU A 198 58.11 -25.27 60.72
CA LEU A 198 57.30 -24.13 61.15
C LEU A 198 57.66 -22.86 60.37
N HIS A 199 58.94 -22.65 60.03
CA HIS A 199 59.37 -21.57 59.13
C HIS A 199 58.82 -21.75 57.70
N ASN A 200 58.94 -22.95 57.11
CA ASN A 200 58.43 -23.22 55.77
C ASN A 200 56.90 -23.12 55.70
N LEU A 201 56.20 -23.57 56.75
CA LEU A 201 54.75 -23.46 56.88
C LEU A 201 54.31 -22.00 56.97
N LYS A 202 54.97 -21.19 57.80
CA LYS A 202 54.75 -19.73 57.87
C LYS A 202 55.00 -19.06 56.52
N LYS A 203 56.00 -19.50 55.75
CA LYS A 203 56.27 -18.98 54.40
C LYS A 203 55.16 -19.34 53.42
N ILE A 204 54.63 -20.57 53.44
CA ILE A 204 53.51 -20.99 52.58
C ILE A 204 52.22 -20.24 52.97
N ILE A 205 51.90 -20.16 54.27
CA ILE A 205 50.77 -19.36 54.78
C ILE A 205 50.91 -17.91 54.34
N ARG A 206 52.12 -17.35 54.38
CA ARG A 206 52.40 -15.98 53.93
C ARG A 206 52.19 -15.81 52.42
N ILE A 207 52.69 -16.73 51.58
CA ILE A 207 52.48 -16.68 50.12
C ILE A 207 50.98 -16.76 49.79
N ILE A 208 50.25 -17.67 50.44
CA ILE A 208 48.79 -17.79 50.27
C ILE A 208 48.08 -16.53 50.77
N SER A 209 48.52 -15.98 51.91
CA SER A 209 47.97 -14.74 52.45
C SER A 209 48.31 -13.53 51.57
N GLU A 210 49.42 -13.53 50.85
CA GLU A 210 49.80 -12.47 49.90
C GLU A 210 48.93 -12.57 48.63
N GLU A 211 48.66 -13.77 48.12
CA GLU A 211 47.67 -14.01 47.04
C GLU A 211 46.23 -13.65 47.47
N GLU A 212 45.81 -14.02 48.69
CA GLU A 212 44.46 -13.76 49.23
C GLU A 212 44.25 -12.27 49.58
N LYS A 213 45.31 -11.55 49.95
CA LYS A 213 45.28 -10.11 50.27
C LYS A 213 45.41 -9.23 49.03
N ASN A 214 45.66 -9.83 47.87
CA ASN A 214 45.50 -9.16 46.60
C ASN A 214 43.98 -8.91 46.40
N ASN A 215 43.52 -7.74 46.82
CA ASN A 215 42.13 -7.25 46.80
C ASN A 215 41.54 -7.14 45.36
N GLU A 216 42.24 -7.70 44.37
CA GLU A 216 41.93 -7.67 42.96
C GLU A 216 40.67 -8.44 42.62
N ASP A 217 40.33 -9.54 43.31
CA ASP A 217 39.15 -10.35 42.95
C ASP A 217 37.84 -9.56 43.11
N TRP A 218 37.70 -8.81 44.21
CA TRP A 218 36.52 -7.95 44.41
C TRP A 218 36.56 -6.70 43.55
N GLU A 219 37.73 -6.06 43.41
CA GLU A 219 37.86 -4.87 42.56
C GLU A 219 37.63 -5.20 41.08
N GLN A 220 38.11 -6.35 40.61
CA GLN A 220 37.91 -6.85 39.25
C GLN A 220 36.45 -7.26 39.03
N PHE A 221 35.82 -7.93 40.00
CA PHE A 221 34.37 -8.16 39.97
C PHE A 221 33.62 -6.83 39.89
N ALA A 222 33.91 -5.87 40.77
CA ALA A 222 33.20 -4.60 40.83
C ALA A 222 33.36 -3.78 39.54
N ARG A 223 34.54 -3.82 38.89
CA ARG A 223 34.78 -3.21 37.58
C ARG A 223 33.90 -3.85 36.50
N HIS A 224 33.91 -5.17 36.35
CA HIS A 224 33.09 -5.86 35.33
C HIS A 224 31.59 -5.71 35.61
N PHE A 225 31.19 -5.82 36.87
CA PHE A 225 29.82 -5.64 37.31
C PHE A 225 29.31 -4.23 36.95
N ASN A 226 30.09 -3.18 37.23
CA ASN A 226 29.71 -1.81 36.89
C ASN A 226 29.60 -1.57 35.38
N GLN A 227 30.45 -2.21 34.56
CA GLN A 227 30.35 -2.10 33.10
C GLN A 227 29.03 -2.66 32.57
N VAL A 228 28.48 -3.70 33.21
CA VAL A 228 27.28 -4.40 32.73
C VAL A 228 26.01 -3.85 33.36
N HIS A 229 26.10 -3.34 34.60
CA HIS A 229 24.97 -2.79 35.34
C HIS A 229 25.06 -1.26 35.47
N ASP A 230 25.39 -0.55 34.40
CA ASP A 230 25.34 0.92 34.30
C ASP A 230 25.95 1.67 35.50
N ASN A 231 27.13 1.25 35.97
CA ASN A 231 27.84 1.80 37.12
C ASN A 231 27.08 1.74 38.46
N PHE A 232 26.19 0.76 38.62
CA PHE A 232 25.33 0.59 39.79
C PHE A 232 26.06 0.69 41.14
N LEU A 233 27.22 0.04 41.33
CA LEU A 233 27.92 0.07 42.62
C LEU A 233 28.49 1.45 42.94
N ILE A 234 28.94 2.19 41.90
CA ILE A 234 29.42 3.57 42.05
C ILE A 234 28.26 4.45 42.51
N LEU A 235 27.12 4.37 41.80
CA LEU A 235 25.92 5.14 42.11
C LEU A 235 25.35 4.82 43.50
N LEU A 236 25.36 3.55 43.87
CA LEU A 236 24.88 3.09 45.16
C LEU A 236 25.76 3.62 46.28
N LYS A 237 27.09 3.65 46.08
CA LYS A 237 28.05 4.17 47.05
C LYS A 237 27.96 5.69 47.20
N GLU A 238 27.70 6.42 46.12
CA GLU A 238 27.41 7.86 46.17
C GLU A 238 26.12 8.16 46.94
N ARG A 239 25.04 7.41 46.67
CA ARG A 239 23.74 7.63 47.33
C ARG A 239 23.74 7.18 48.79
N TYR A 240 24.48 6.12 49.12
CA TYR A 240 24.57 5.56 50.47
C TYR A 240 26.04 5.39 50.91
N PRO A 241 26.72 6.49 51.29
CA PRO A 241 28.15 6.47 51.63
C PRO A 241 28.50 5.52 52.79
N GLY A 242 27.55 5.31 53.72
CA GLY A 242 27.70 4.46 54.90
C GLY A 242 27.62 2.94 54.66
N LEU A 243 27.46 2.50 53.40
CA LEU A 243 27.53 1.08 53.05
C LEU A 243 28.96 0.56 53.14
N THR A 244 29.15 -0.57 53.81
CA THR A 244 30.45 -1.27 53.88
C THR A 244 30.73 -2.03 52.58
N ALA A 245 31.99 -2.44 52.35
CA ALA A 245 32.36 -3.24 51.18
C ALA A 245 31.56 -4.57 51.10
N HIS A 246 31.32 -5.21 52.24
CA HIS A 246 30.51 -6.42 52.33
C HIS A 246 29.03 -6.16 51.96
N GLU A 247 28.49 -4.99 52.32
CA GLU A 247 27.12 -4.61 51.97
C GLU A 247 26.99 -4.26 50.48
N LEU A 248 28.00 -3.63 49.87
CA LEU A 248 28.06 -3.42 48.42
C LEU A 248 28.09 -4.75 47.67
N LYS A 249 28.88 -5.71 48.16
CA LYS A 249 28.93 -7.09 47.62
C LYS A 249 27.58 -7.79 47.71
N LEU A 250 26.89 -7.65 48.83
CA LEU A 250 25.52 -8.16 48.96
C LEU A 250 24.56 -7.48 47.97
N CYS A 251 24.66 -6.16 47.75
CA CYS A 251 23.83 -5.45 46.78
C CYS A 251 24.09 -5.92 45.35
N ALA A 252 25.35 -6.17 44.98
CA ALA A 252 25.70 -6.72 43.68
C ALA A 252 25.00 -8.07 43.43
N TYR A 253 25.08 -8.99 44.40
CA TYR A 253 24.41 -10.28 44.27
C TYR A 253 22.90 -10.17 44.18
N LEU A 254 22.31 -9.24 44.93
CA LEU A 254 20.88 -8.99 44.86
C LEU A 254 20.45 -8.36 43.54
N ARG A 255 21.27 -7.50 42.94
CA ARG A 255 21.03 -6.92 41.61
C ARG A 255 21.13 -7.97 40.50
N MET A 256 21.90 -9.04 40.72
CA MET A 256 21.96 -10.23 39.85
C MET A 256 20.79 -11.21 40.06
N ASN A 257 19.81 -10.86 40.90
CA ASN A 257 18.66 -11.70 41.25
C ASN A 257 19.02 -13.04 41.92
N LEU A 258 20.15 -13.13 42.62
CA LEU A 258 20.53 -14.34 43.35
C LEU A 258 19.63 -14.56 44.57
N SER A 259 19.20 -15.81 44.76
CA SER A 259 18.43 -16.23 45.92
C SER A 259 19.26 -16.19 47.20
N THR A 260 18.59 -16.16 48.35
CA THR A 260 19.29 -16.15 49.66
C THR A 260 20.13 -17.42 49.86
N LYS A 261 19.73 -18.54 49.26
CA LYS A 261 20.49 -19.80 49.29
C LYS A 261 21.76 -19.73 48.45
N GLU A 262 21.67 -19.19 47.24
CA GLU A 262 22.84 -19.01 46.36
C GLU A 262 23.83 -18.01 46.97
N ILE A 263 23.35 -16.91 47.55
CA ILE A 263 24.20 -15.95 48.25
C ILE A 263 24.88 -16.58 49.46
N ALA A 264 24.18 -17.43 50.22
CA ALA A 264 24.76 -18.12 51.37
C ALA A 264 25.92 -19.03 50.97
N GLN A 265 25.76 -19.73 49.84
CA GLN A 265 26.81 -20.55 49.25
C GLN A 265 27.98 -19.70 48.75
N LEU A 266 27.71 -18.57 48.10
CA LEU A 266 28.72 -17.64 47.57
C LEU A 266 29.53 -16.89 48.64
N VAL A 267 28.94 -16.63 49.80
CA VAL A 267 29.59 -15.84 50.87
C VAL A 267 30.08 -16.76 51.99
N ASN A 268 29.89 -18.07 51.86
CA ASN A 268 30.22 -19.09 52.85
C ASN A 268 29.71 -18.75 54.26
N ILE A 269 28.43 -18.34 54.35
CA ILE A 269 27.75 -18.08 55.62
C ILE A 269 26.40 -18.82 55.63
N SER A 270 25.83 -19.02 56.81
CA SER A 270 24.50 -19.62 56.90
C SER A 270 23.46 -18.77 56.16
N VAL A 271 22.42 -19.43 55.61
CA VAL A 271 21.25 -18.74 55.00
C VAL A 271 20.70 -17.67 55.96
N ARG A 272 20.64 -17.99 57.25
CA ARG A 272 20.22 -17.06 58.31
C ARG A 272 21.17 -15.87 58.46
N GLY A 273 22.48 -16.05 58.27
CA GLY A 273 23.46 -14.97 58.22
C GLY A 273 23.23 -13.99 57.06
N VAL A 274 22.83 -14.51 55.90
CA VAL A 274 22.45 -13.68 54.74
C VAL A 274 21.16 -12.92 55.02
N GLU A 275 20.14 -13.57 55.61
CA GLU A 275 18.88 -12.92 56.00
C GLU A 275 19.10 -11.74 56.95
N ILE A 276 19.94 -11.93 57.98
CA ILE A 276 20.31 -10.86 58.91
C ILE A 276 21.03 -9.72 58.16
N SER A 277 21.93 -10.05 57.24
CA SER A 277 22.64 -9.04 56.44
C SER A 277 21.68 -8.27 55.52
N ARG A 278 20.69 -8.93 54.91
CA ARG A 278 19.61 -8.30 54.12
C ARG A 278 18.73 -7.40 54.98
N TYR A 279 18.41 -7.81 56.21
CA TYR A 279 17.66 -6.98 57.15
C TYR A 279 18.44 -5.72 57.56
N ARG A 280 19.74 -5.86 57.91
CA ARG A 280 20.60 -4.71 58.21
C ARG A 280 20.73 -3.76 57.02
N LEU A 281 20.89 -4.32 55.83
CA LEU A 281 20.95 -3.56 54.59
C LEU A 281 19.67 -2.75 54.37
N ARG A 282 18.48 -3.36 54.54
CA ARG A 282 17.19 -2.65 54.47
C ARG A 282 17.12 -1.47 55.44
N LYS A 283 17.52 -1.67 56.70
CA LYS A 283 17.55 -0.59 57.69
C LYS A 283 18.46 0.55 57.27
N LYS A 284 19.65 0.27 56.73
CA LYS A 284 20.58 1.30 56.24
C LYS A 284 20.07 2.04 55.01
N LEU A 285 19.35 1.34 54.13
CA LEU A 285 18.77 1.92 52.92
C LEU A 285 17.41 2.59 53.15
N GLY A 286 16.83 2.47 54.36
CA GLY A 286 15.50 3.02 54.67
C GLY A 286 14.34 2.29 53.97
N ILE A 287 14.52 1.01 53.63
CA ILE A 287 13.55 0.24 52.84
C ILE A 287 12.64 -0.58 53.77
N ALA A 288 11.32 -0.56 53.51
CA ALA A 288 10.36 -1.39 54.24
C ALA A 288 10.57 -2.90 54.00
N THR A 289 10.21 -3.73 54.97
CA THR A 289 10.42 -5.19 54.95
C THR A 289 9.76 -5.89 53.77
N GLU A 290 8.61 -5.36 53.33
CA GLU A 290 7.77 -5.92 52.27
C GLU A 290 8.35 -5.70 50.86
N VAL A 291 9.28 -4.76 50.72
CA VAL A 291 9.84 -4.39 49.42
C VAL A 291 10.83 -5.46 48.95
N ASN A 292 10.62 -5.91 47.71
CA ASN A 292 11.57 -6.78 47.02
C ASN A 292 12.85 -5.99 46.71
N LEU A 293 13.96 -6.36 47.36
CA LEU A 293 15.25 -5.71 47.17
C LEU A 293 15.76 -5.78 45.73
N TYR A 294 15.48 -6.86 44.99
CA TYR A 294 15.86 -6.95 43.57
C TYR A 294 15.14 -5.88 42.75
N GLN A 295 13.81 -5.77 42.91
CA GLN A 295 13.01 -4.77 42.21
C GLN A 295 13.44 -3.35 42.60
N PHE A 296 13.66 -3.09 43.89
CA PHE A 296 14.18 -1.80 44.36
C PHE A 296 15.51 -1.42 43.70
N PHE A 297 16.42 -2.38 43.52
CA PHE A 297 17.70 -2.13 42.87
C PHE A 297 17.60 -2.05 41.35
N LEU A 298 16.58 -2.64 40.74
CA LEU A 298 16.25 -2.50 39.32
C LEU A 298 15.76 -1.07 39.01
N ASP A 299 14.90 -0.53 39.89
CA ASP A 299 14.25 0.78 39.74
C ASP A 299 15.12 1.96 40.19
N LEU A 300 16.37 1.71 40.61
CA LEU A 300 17.31 2.77 40.95
C LEU A 300 17.73 3.52 39.67
N PRO A 301 17.53 4.86 39.61
CA PRO A 301 17.81 5.61 38.39
C PRO A 301 19.25 5.46 37.93
N SER A 302 19.45 5.11 36.65
CA SER A 302 20.77 5.09 36.03
C SER A 302 21.29 6.52 35.79
N LEU A 303 22.60 6.69 35.61
CA LEU A 303 23.18 8.01 35.30
C LEU A 303 22.52 8.67 34.07
N LYS A 304 22.10 7.86 33.09
CA LYS A 304 21.42 8.31 31.86
C LYS A 304 20.10 9.02 32.15
N GLU A 305 19.34 8.57 33.15
CA GLU A 305 18.05 9.18 33.52
C GLU A 305 18.23 10.48 34.31
N LYS A 306 19.30 10.60 35.10
CA LYS A 306 19.66 11.87 35.77
C LYS A 306 20.11 12.94 34.77
N GLU A 307 20.87 12.57 33.74
CA GLU A 307 21.28 13.50 32.68
C GLU A 307 20.09 13.94 31.81
N GLN A 308 19.17 13.03 31.48
CA GLN A 308 17.94 13.37 30.75
C GLN A 308 16.98 14.24 31.58
N ALA A 309 16.85 13.99 32.88
CA ALA A 309 16.06 14.85 33.78
C ALA A 309 16.70 16.24 33.98
N ALA A 310 18.04 16.34 33.98
CA ALA A 310 18.75 17.62 34.07
C ALA A 310 18.68 18.43 32.76
N GLN A 311 18.68 17.76 31.60
CA GLN A 311 18.52 18.41 30.29
C GLN A 311 17.06 18.82 30.00
N GLY A 312 16.07 18.10 30.55
CA GLY A 312 14.64 18.44 30.43
C GLY A 312 14.17 19.62 31.29
N SER A 313 15.02 20.18 32.16
CA SER A 313 14.68 21.32 33.04
C SER A 313 15.05 22.70 32.44
N TYR A 314 15.60 22.73 31.21
CA TYR A 314 15.94 23.96 30.47
C TYR A 314 15.15 24.08 29.16
N SER A 315 13.90 23.63 29.13
CA SER A 315 12.97 23.85 28.01
C SER A 315 11.70 24.53 28.49
#